data_AF-A0A4V2LT95-F1
#
_entry.id   AF-A0A4V2LT95-F1
#
_cell.length_a   1.000
_cell.length_b   1.000
_cell.length_c   1.000
_cell.angle_alpha   90.00
_cell.angle_beta   90.00
_cell.angle_gamma   90.00
#
_symmetry.space_group_name_H-M   'P 1'
#
loop_
_entity.id
_entity.type
_entity.pdbx_description
1 polymer ?
#
loop_
_entity_poly.entity_id
_entity_poly.type
_entity_poly.pdbx_seq_one_letter_code
_entity_poly.pdbx_strand_id
1 'polypeptide(L)'
;MLQSDLDHQAGVMYAIHTFVDVCLNFDMPNEAFIFNLERLWCAFQVFKQEGIEFAASIRAFIAVTEYINSQRGMLSFAEYLSGLSIGEIKALRRILHAHRGLIREEIKSFTRRKELNRVALLEEFEGAIKAYHEVLMIRVDLYYSRDCLIEITIHDFYQHVGKLRDLITDKNGYFDALLTYAIALEHGITKGFHVHLAFVINESKYRNDYNIAKWVIEKWQEITLGKGYGWNNNTTENKKNYYDQGTLGIGVIRRTEPDQGNNALKTIAYLSDPEKYRQTLLVKPRGRRTFYKGDYQHHGRPIPDTEENRRIKEWDAQTALAKLEEEVWFKKL
;
A
#
# COMPACT_ATOMS: atom_id res chain seq x y z
N MET A 1 6.18 -18.09 -20.10
CA MET A 1 7.06 -18.25 -18.92
C MET A 1 6.84 -17.02 -18.04
N LEU A 2 6.58 -17.16 -16.73
CA LEU A 2 6.38 -16.01 -15.84
C LEU A 2 7.74 -15.30 -15.67
N GLN A 3 7.88 -14.12 -16.27
CA GLN A 3 9.10 -13.31 -16.26
C GLN A 3 9.06 -12.43 -15.00
N SER A 4 9.50 -12.99 -13.87
CA SER A 4 9.62 -12.29 -12.58
C SER A 4 11.07 -12.38 -12.11
N ASP A 5 11.55 -11.30 -11.48
CA ASP A 5 12.83 -11.31 -10.77
C ASP A 5 12.68 -12.22 -9.54
N LEU A 6 13.51 -13.25 -9.45
CA LEU A 6 13.49 -14.22 -8.35
C LEU A 6 14.72 -14.10 -7.44
N ASP A 7 15.51 -13.04 -7.63
CA ASP A 7 16.71 -12.73 -6.86
C ASP A 7 16.39 -11.97 -5.56
N HIS A 8 15.20 -11.36 -5.44
CA HIS A 8 14.78 -10.60 -4.26
C HIS A 8 13.43 -11.05 -3.68
N GLN A 9 13.23 -10.85 -2.37
CA GLN A 9 12.07 -11.39 -1.63
C GLN A 9 10.74 -10.94 -2.23
N ALA A 10 10.60 -9.64 -2.52
CA ALA A 10 9.38 -9.07 -3.10
C ALA A 10 8.99 -9.78 -4.42
N GLY A 11 9.96 -9.97 -5.31
CA GLY A 11 9.75 -10.60 -6.62
C GLY A 11 9.33 -12.07 -6.47
N VAL A 12 9.99 -12.82 -5.58
CA VAL A 12 9.60 -14.20 -5.28
C VAL A 12 8.17 -14.30 -4.74
N MET A 13 7.78 -13.47 -3.77
CA MET A 13 6.42 -13.51 -3.25
C MET A 13 5.39 -13.17 -4.34
N TYR A 14 5.67 -12.17 -5.18
CA TYR A 14 4.76 -11.80 -6.26
C TYR A 14 4.66 -12.89 -7.34
N ALA A 15 5.77 -13.54 -7.66
CA ALA A 15 5.82 -14.65 -8.61
C ALA A 15 4.98 -15.85 -8.12
N ILE A 16 5.08 -16.20 -6.83
CA ILE A 16 4.26 -17.24 -6.21
C ILE A 16 2.78 -16.86 -6.24
N HIS A 17 2.45 -15.62 -5.86
CA HIS A 17 1.08 -15.12 -5.90
C HIS A 17 0.46 -15.27 -7.30
N THR A 18 1.22 -14.88 -8.32
CA THR A 18 0.81 -14.97 -9.73
C THR A 18 0.71 -16.42 -10.20
N PHE A 19 1.65 -17.27 -9.83
CA PHE A 19 1.61 -18.70 -10.16
C PHE A 19 0.34 -19.38 -9.61
N VAL A 20 -0.01 -19.10 -8.35
CA VAL A 20 -1.22 -19.64 -7.73
C VAL A 20 -2.47 -19.10 -8.43
N ASP A 21 -2.51 -17.79 -8.74
CA ASP A 21 -3.64 -17.19 -9.48
C ASP A 21 -3.82 -17.84 -10.86
N VAL A 22 -2.72 -18.06 -11.60
CA VAL A 22 -2.76 -18.73 -12.90
C VAL A 22 -3.27 -20.17 -12.75
N CYS A 23 -2.76 -20.93 -11.78
CA CYS A 23 -3.19 -22.32 -11.55
C CYS A 23 -4.69 -22.44 -11.19
N LEU A 24 -5.27 -21.42 -10.57
CA LEU A 24 -6.66 -21.44 -10.12
C LEU A 24 -7.66 -20.98 -11.17
N ASN A 25 -7.22 -20.19 -12.14
CA ASN A 25 -8.10 -19.51 -13.09
C ASN A 25 -7.82 -19.83 -14.56
N PHE A 26 -6.70 -20.49 -14.87
CA PHE A 26 -6.32 -20.82 -16.25
C PHE A 26 -5.79 -22.26 -16.35
N ASP A 27 -5.94 -22.84 -17.54
CA ASP A 27 -5.37 -24.14 -17.85
C ASP A 27 -3.87 -24.03 -18.08
N MET A 28 -3.11 -24.53 -17.11
CA MET A 28 -1.65 -24.61 -17.20
C MET A 28 -1.23 -26.05 -17.55
N PRO A 29 -0.39 -26.28 -18.58
CA PRO A 29 0.17 -27.60 -18.86
C PRO A 29 0.91 -28.21 -17.66
N ASN A 30 0.98 -29.54 -17.58
CA ASN A 30 1.60 -30.22 -16.45
C ASN A 30 3.10 -29.93 -16.34
N GLU A 31 3.78 -29.88 -17.47
CA GLU A 31 5.21 -29.58 -17.58
C GLU A 31 5.48 -28.16 -17.06
N ALA A 32 4.63 -27.21 -17.45
CA ALA A 32 4.71 -25.83 -16.98
C ALA A 32 4.42 -25.73 -15.47
N PHE A 33 3.44 -26.48 -14.96
CA PHE A 33 3.14 -26.52 -13.53
C PHE A 33 4.33 -27.04 -12.71
N ILE A 34 4.90 -28.16 -13.11
CA ILE A 34 6.06 -28.76 -12.44
C ILE A 34 7.26 -27.83 -12.48
N PHE A 35 7.60 -27.30 -13.66
CA PHE A 35 8.72 -26.38 -13.83
C PHE A 35 8.59 -25.13 -12.94
N ASN A 36 7.43 -24.49 -12.92
CA ASN A 36 7.24 -23.30 -12.09
C ASN A 36 7.22 -23.64 -10.59
N LEU A 37 6.62 -24.78 -10.19
CA LEU A 37 6.57 -25.21 -8.80
C LEU A 37 7.98 -25.45 -8.24
N GLU A 38 8.85 -26.15 -8.98
CA GLU A 38 10.24 -26.38 -8.60
C GLU A 38 11.01 -25.06 -8.48
N ARG A 39 10.99 -24.26 -9.55
CA ARG A 39 11.72 -22.99 -9.63
C ARG A 39 11.32 -22.04 -8.50
N LEU A 40 10.02 -21.90 -8.23
CA LEU A 40 9.51 -21.03 -7.19
C LEU A 40 9.78 -21.59 -5.79
N TRP A 41 9.78 -22.91 -5.62
CA TRP A 41 10.10 -23.51 -4.31
C TRP A 41 11.55 -23.22 -3.94
N CYS A 42 12.50 -23.42 -4.88
CA CYS A 42 13.91 -23.10 -4.68
C CYS A 42 14.10 -21.63 -4.28
N ALA A 43 13.49 -20.69 -5.01
CA ALA A 43 13.57 -19.26 -4.70
C ALA A 43 12.92 -18.92 -3.35
N PHE A 44 11.79 -19.56 -3.01
CA PHE A 44 11.08 -19.34 -1.75
C PHE A 44 11.88 -19.77 -0.53
N GLN A 45 12.66 -20.86 -0.63
CA GLN A 45 13.43 -21.38 0.52
C GLN A 45 14.41 -20.34 1.08
N VAL A 46 14.98 -19.48 0.24
CA VAL A 46 15.92 -18.42 0.64
C VAL A 46 15.26 -17.41 1.59
N PHE A 47 13.95 -17.20 1.44
CA PHE A 47 13.20 -16.16 2.15
C PHE A 47 12.20 -16.70 3.19
N LYS A 48 12.13 -18.03 3.36
CA LYS A 48 11.24 -18.65 4.34
C LYS A 48 11.81 -18.41 5.75
N GLN A 49 11.02 -17.75 6.60
CA GLN A 49 11.42 -17.40 7.97
C GLN A 49 10.23 -17.60 8.92
N GLU A 50 10.54 -17.89 10.19
CA GLU A 50 9.54 -17.93 11.26
C GLU A 50 9.00 -16.52 11.58
N GLY A 51 7.84 -16.45 12.24
CA GLY A 51 7.26 -15.17 12.67
C GLY A 51 6.68 -14.30 11.53
N ILE A 52 6.62 -14.83 10.31
CA ILE A 52 6.04 -14.17 9.13
C ILE A 52 4.60 -14.60 8.89
N GLU A 53 3.75 -13.63 8.57
CA GLU A 53 2.41 -13.82 8.00
C GLU A 53 2.48 -13.73 6.47
N PHE A 54 1.89 -14.71 5.79
CA PHE A 54 1.82 -14.80 4.35
C PHE A 54 0.38 -14.65 3.86
N ALA A 55 0.20 -13.98 2.71
CA ALA A 55 -1.08 -13.92 2.02
C ALA A 55 -1.60 -15.34 1.71
N ALA A 56 -2.92 -15.50 1.62
CA ALA A 56 -3.60 -16.78 1.42
C ALA A 56 -3.11 -17.55 0.18
N SER A 57 -2.77 -16.82 -0.88
CA SER A 57 -2.16 -17.37 -2.09
C SER A 57 -0.80 -18.01 -1.81
N ILE A 58 0.08 -17.33 -1.08
CA ILE A 58 1.39 -17.87 -0.69
C ILE A 58 1.22 -19.04 0.27
N ARG A 59 0.24 -18.99 1.18
CA ARG A 59 -0.12 -20.13 2.05
C ARG A 59 -0.58 -21.35 1.25
N ALA A 60 -1.34 -21.16 0.18
CA ALA A 60 -1.73 -22.26 -0.72
C ALA A 60 -0.51 -22.92 -1.38
N PHE A 61 0.44 -22.11 -1.84
CA PHE A 61 1.72 -22.61 -2.36
C PHE A 61 2.51 -23.36 -1.29
N ILE A 62 2.64 -22.81 -0.08
CA ILE A 62 3.31 -23.45 1.05
C ILE A 62 2.68 -24.82 1.32
N ALA A 63 1.35 -24.93 1.38
CA ALA A 63 0.66 -26.19 1.62
C ALA A 63 0.97 -27.27 0.58
N VAL A 64 1.09 -26.90 -0.70
CA VAL A 64 1.54 -27.83 -1.76
C VAL A 64 2.97 -28.31 -1.50
N THR A 65 3.87 -27.38 -1.18
CA THR A 65 5.29 -27.72 -0.95
C THR A 65 5.48 -28.54 0.32
N GLU A 66 4.70 -28.32 1.36
CA GLU A 66 4.72 -29.10 2.60
C GLU A 66 4.18 -30.52 2.38
N TYR A 67 3.10 -30.65 1.60
CA TYR A 67 2.61 -31.95 1.16
C TYR A 67 3.70 -32.72 0.41
N ILE A 68 4.35 -32.11 -0.58
CA ILE A 68 5.45 -32.75 -1.32
C ILE A 68 6.60 -33.15 -0.38
N ASN A 69 7.01 -32.27 0.52
CA ASN A 69 8.06 -32.58 1.49
C ASN A 69 7.71 -33.75 2.41
N SER A 70 6.43 -33.95 2.72
CA SER A 70 5.96 -35.10 3.50
C SER A 70 5.98 -36.43 2.73
N GLN A 71 5.90 -36.38 1.39
CA GLN A 71 5.78 -37.57 0.54
C GLN A 71 7.12 -37.99 -0.11
N ARG A 72 8.04 -37.05 -0.34
CA ARG A 72 9.23 -37.28 -1.17
C ARG A 72 10.29 -38.21 -0.58
N GLY A 73 10.19 -38.55 0.71
CA GLY A 73 11.20 -39.35 1.39
C GLY A 73 12.60 -38.72 1.25
N MET A 74 13.55 -39.50 0.73
CA MET A 74 14.94 -39.05 0.54
C MET A 74 15.19 -38.34 -0.79
N LEU A 75 14.22 -38.33 -1.72
CA LEU A 75 14.39 -37.68 -3.02
C LEU A 75 14.54 -36.17 -2.86
N SER A 76 15.37 -35.55 -3.70
CA SER A 76 15.34 -34.09 -3.84
C SER A 76 13.97 -33.63 -4.36
N PHE A 77 13.67 -32.34 -4.17
CA PHE A 77 12.40 -31.78 -4.62
C PHE A 77 12.22 -31.94 -6.14
N ALA A 78 13.29 -31.71 -6.92
CA ALA A 78 13.30 -31.86 -8.37
C ALA A 78 13.10 -33.31 -8.82
N GLU A 79 13.85 -34.26 -8.22
CA GLU A 79 13.74 -35.69 -8.54
C GLU A 79 12.32 -36.21 -8.27
N TYR A 80 11.75 -35.85 -7.12
CA TYR A 80 10.39 -36.23 -6.77
C TYR A 80 9.36 -35.69 -7.77
N LEU A 81 9.47 -34.40 -8.13
CA LEU A 81 8.55 -33.77 -9.08
C LEU A 81 8.63 -34.41 -10.48
N SER A 82 9.83 -34.80 -10.93
CA SER A 82 10.04 -35.44 -12.24
C SER A 82 9.38 -36.82 -12.36
N GLY A 83 9.18 -37.51 -11.24
CA GLY A 83 8.56 -38.84 -11.18
C GLY A 83 7.04 -38.83 -11.00
N LEU A 84 6.39 -37.66 -10.91
CA LEU A 84 4.96 -37.58 -10.63
C LEU A 84 4.10 -38.08 -11.80
N SER A 85 3.18 -38.98 -11.49
CA SER A 85 2.10 -39.35 -12.40
C SER A 85 1.10 -38.20 -12.58
N ILE A 86 0.33 -38.25 -13.68
CA ILE A 86 -0.77 -37.30 -13.92
C ILE A 86 -1.76 -37.26 -12.74
N GLY A 87 -2.00 -38.39 -12.08
CA GLY A 87 -2.89 -38.49 -10.92
C GLY A 87 -2.37 -37.70 -9.72
N GLU A 88 -1.06 -37.75 -9.47
CA GLU A 88 -0.42 -37.01 -8.39
C GLU A 88 -0.33 -35.51 -8.69
N ILE A 89 -0.04 -35.13 -9.94
CA ILE A 89 -0.10 -33.71 -10.36
C ILE A 89 -1.50 -33.14 -10.13
N LYS A 90 -2.55 -33.90 -10.48
CA LYS A 90 -3.94 -33.52 -10.17
C LYS A 90 -4.17 -33.40 -8.66
N ALA A 91 -3.56 -34.24 -7.83
CA ALA A 91 -3.65 -34.14 -6.37
C ALA A 91 -3.04 -32.85 -5.85
N LEU A 92 -1.86 -32.44 -6.33
CA LEU A 92 -1.23 -31.18 -5.96
C LEU A 92 -2.11 -29.98 -6.33
N ARG A 93 -2.71 -29.99 -7.53
CA ARG A 93 -3.66 -28.93 -7.95
C ARG A 93 -4.90 -28.88 -7.06
N ARG A 94 -5.42 -30.03 -6.60
CA ARG A 94 -6.55 -30.07 -5.65
C ARG A 94 -6.21 -29.35 -4.34
N ILE A 95 -4.97 -29.41 -3.86
CA ILE A 95 -4.53 -28.64 -2.67
C ILE A 95 -4.65 -27.14 -2.92
N LEU A 96 -4.21 -26.64 -4.08
CA LEU A 96 -4.38 -25.22 -4.44
C LEU A 96 -5.87 -24.84 -4.49
N HIS A 97 -6.70 -25.65 -5.16
CA HIS A 97 -8.14 -25.40 -5.26
C HIS A 97 -8.84 -25.38 -3.90
N ALA A 98 -8.42 -26.22 -2.95
CA ALA A 98 -8.95 -26.22 -1.58
C ALA A 98 -8.71 -24.89 -0.85
N HIS A 99 -7.67 -24.13 -1.23
CA HIS A 99 -7.37 -22.81 -0.66
C HIS A 99 -8.14 -21.66 -1.32
N ARG A 100 -8.91 -21.91 -2.39
CA ARG A 100 -9.65 -20.85 -3.12
C ARG A 100 -10.62 -20.09 -2.20
N GLY A 101 -11.24 -20.78 -1.25
CA GLY A 101 -12.10 -20.16 -0.23
C GLY A 101 -11.35 -19.15 0.63
N LEU A 102 -10.17 -19.52 1.14
CA LEU A 102 -9.33 -18.66 1.97
C LEU A 102 -8.86 -17.41 1.22
N ILE A 103 -8.50 -17.55 -0.06
CA ILE A 103 -8.09 -16.43 -0.92
C ILE A 103 -9.26 -15.46 -1.12
N ARG A 104 -10.47 -15.98 -1.40
CA ARG A 104 -11.67 -15.14 -1.55
C ARG A 104 -12.02 -14.39 -0.26
N GLU A 105 -11.93 -15.04 0.88
CA GLU A 105 -12.18 -14.39 2.18
C GLU A 105 -11.12 -13.34 2.52
N GLU A 106 -9.86 -13.56 2.13
CA GLU A 106 -8.80 -12.56 2.28
C GLU A 106 -9.05 -11.31 1.42
N ILE A 107 -9.48 -11.49 0.17
CA ILE A 107 -9.89 -10.38 -0.73
C ILE A 107 -11.05 -9.59 -0.12
N LYS A 108 -12.13 -10.26 0.30
CA LYS A 108 -13.27 -9.59 0.96
C LYS A 108 -12.84 -8.83 2.22
N SER A 109 -12.00 -9.46 3.03
CA SER A 109 -11.47 -8.85 4.25
C SER A 109 -10.58 -7.63 3.95
N PHE A 110 -9.81 -7.67 2.85
CA PHE A 110 -9.03 -6.54 2.36
C PHE A 110 -9.95 -5.37 2.00
N THR A 111 -10.95 -5.60 1.15
CA THR A 111 -11.92 -4.57 0.74
C THR A 111 -12.60 -3.93 1.95
N ARG A 112 -13.12 -4.75 2.89
CA ARG A 112 -13.75 -4.24 4.12
C ARG A 112 -12.80 -3.38 4.96
N ARG A 113 -11.54 -3.81 5.14
CA ARG A 113 -10.54 -3.04 5.90
C ARG A 113 -10.17 -1.73 5.21
N LYS A 114 -10.06 -1.73 3.88
CA LYS A 114 -9.77 -0.53 3.08
C LYS A 114 -10.91 0.48 3.20
N GLU A 115 -12.18 0.05 3.12
CA GLU A 115 -13.33 0.92 3.36
C GLU A 115 -13.37 1.51 4.77
N LEU A 116 -13.15 0.70 5.81
CA LEU A 116 -13.11 1.21 7.19
C LEU A 116 -11.96 2.21 7.40
N ASN A 117 -10.78 1.91 6.86
CA ASN A 117 -9.64 2.83 6.91
C ASN A 117 -9.93 4.12 6.14
N ARG A 118 -10.64 4.04 5.02
CA ARG A 118 -11.01 5.18 4.19
C ARG A 118 -11.90 6.15 4.95
N VAL A 119 -12.99 5.67 5.55
CA VAL A 119 -13.90 6.51 6.34
C VAL A 119 -13.12 7.25 7.43
N ALA A 120 -12.39 6.49 8.26
CA ALA A 120 -11.62 7.06 9.37
C ALA A 120 -10.46 7.98 8.95
N LEU A 121 -9.98 7.83 7.72
CA LEU A 121 -8.95 8.69 7.12
C LEU A 121 -9.56 9.99 6.61
N LEU A 122 -10.70 9.92 5.93
CA LEU A 122 -11.38 11.08 5.38
C LEU A 122 -11.90 12.00 6.48
N GLU A 123 -12.52 11.46 7.53
CA GLU A 123 -12.95 12.24 8.70
C GLU A 123 -11.79 13.00 9.34
N GLU A 124 -10.64 12.33 9.48
CA GLU A 124 -9.46 12.93 10.10
C GLU A 124 -8.86 14.05 9.24
N PHE A 125 -8.71 13.82 7.93
CA PHE A 125 -8.16 14.80 7.01
C PHE A 125 -9.10 15.98 6.81
N GLU A 126 -10.40 15.75 6.74
CA GLU A 126 -11.41 16.80 6.66
C GLU A 126 -11.35 17.71 7.90
N GLY A 127 -11.29 17.12 9.10
CA GLY A 127 -11.13 17.86 10.34
C GLY A 127 -9.84 18.67 10.39
N ALA A 128 -8.73 18.12 9.91
CA ALA A 128 -7.44 18.82 9.85
C ALA A 128 -7.44 19.98 8.84
N ILE A 129 -8.09 19.83 7.68
CA ILE A 129 -8.21 20.89 6.67
C ILE A 129 -9.07 22.05 7.20
N LYS A 130 -10.19 21.76 7.86
CA LYS A 130 -11.13 22.79 8.36
C LYS A 130 -10.56 23.61 9.54
N ALA A 131 -9.60 23.06 10.25
CA ALA A 131 -9.02 23.63 11.45
C ALA A 131 -8.28 24.97 11.23
N TYR A 132 -7.69 25.15 10.06
CA TYR A 132 -6.91 26.34 9.71
C TYR A 132 -7.47 27.01 8.47
N HIS A 133 -7.23 28.32 8.31
CA HIS A 133 -7.65 29.06 7.13
C HIS A 133 -7.09 28.43 5.84
N GLU A 134 -5.80 28.10 5.89
CA GLU A 134 -5.07 27.38 4.85
C GLU A 134 -4.23 26.26 5.46
N VAL A 135 -4.16 25.13 4.75
CA VAL A 135 -3.26 24.02 5.05
C VAL A 135 -2.47 23.64 3.80
N LEU A 136 -1.32 22.98 3.99
CA LEU A 136 -0.58 22.35 2.90
C LEU A 136 -0.86 20.85 2.86
N MET A 137 -1.44 20.40 1.75
CA MET A 137 -1.71 19.01 1.44
C MET A 137 -0.58 18.42 0.60
N ILE A 138 0.14 17.43 1.14
CA ILE A 138 1.39 16.90 0.55
C ILE A 138 1.25 15.41 0.30
N ARG A 139 1.68 14.92 -0.88
CA ARG A 139 1.70 13.49 -1.22
C ARG A 139 3.08 13.05 -1.72
N VAL A 140 3.64 12.03 -1.08
CA VAL A 140 4.98 11.53 -1.38
C VAL A 140 4.93 10.03 -1.52
N ASP A 141 5.60 9.49 -2.53
CA ASP A 141 5.77 8.04 -2.66
C ASP A 141 7.22 7.67 -2.48
N LEU A 142 7.48 6.65 -1.68
CA LEU A 142 8.82 6.20 -1.32
C LEU A 142 9.02 4.77 -1.79
N TYR A 143 10.16 4.54 -2.45
CA TYR A 143 10.50 3.30 -3.12
C TYR A 143 11.93 2.88 -2.77
N TYR A 144 12.32 1.68 -3.19
CA TYR A 144 13.70 1.25 -3.25
C TYR A 144 14.18 1.24 -4.69
N SER A 145 15.44 1.59 -4.91
CA SER A 145 16.12 1.42 -6.19
C SER A 145 16.10 -0.04 -6.60
N ARG A 146 15.88 -0.31 -7.89
CA ARG A 146 15.72 -1.68 -8.40
C ARG A 146 16.93 -2.55 -8.05
N ASP A 147 18.13 -2.03 -8.25
CA ASP A 147 19.39 -2.75 -8.01
C ASP A 147 19.62 -3.06 -6.52
N CYS A 148 18.91 -2.38 -5.61
CA CYS A 148 19.01 -2.61 -4.18
C CYS A 148 17.95 -3.58 -3.64
N LEU A 149 16.95 -3.97 -4.45
CA LEU A 149 15.84 -4.83 -3.97
C LEU A 149 16.32 -6.17 -3.42
N ILE A 150 17.42 -6.72 -3.95
CA ILE A 150 18.05 -7.96 -3.48
C ILE A 150 18.45 -7.89 -1.99
N GLU A 151 18.73 -6.69 -1.48
CA GLU A 151 19.11 -6.45 -0.09
C GLU A 151 17.92 -6.09 0.81
N ILE A 152 16.70 -5.98 0.28
CA ILE A 152 15.54 -5.52 1.04
C ILE A 152 14.61 -6.69 1.35
N THR A 153 14.66 -7.14 2.61
CA THR A 153 13.65 -8.04 3.16
C THR A 153 12.48 -7.25 3.74
N ILE A 154 11.40 -7.96 4.06
CA ILE A 154 10.24 -7.40 4.73
C ILE A 154 10.59 -6.89 6.13
N HIS A 155 11.59 -7.47 6.79
CA HIS A 155 12.08 -6.99 8.08
C HIS A 155 12.79 -5.65 7.93
N ASP A 156 13.68 -5.51 6.95
CA ASP A 156 14.33 -4.24 6.62
C ASP A 156 13.28 -3.17 6.28
N PHE A 157 12.29 -3.54 5.46
CA PHE A 157 11.19 -2.65 5.12
C PHE A 157 10.45 -2.13 6.35
N TYR A 158 10.08 -3.01 7.29
CA TYR A 158 9.39 -2.60 8.52
C TYR A 158 10.30 -1.84 9.50
N GLN A 159 11.61 -2.08 9.51
CA GLN A 159 12.56 -1.28 10.27
C GLN A 159 12.66 0.15 9.70
N HIS A 160 12.77 0.29 8.38
CA HIS A 160 12.76 1.60 7.72
C HIS A 160 11.44 2.35 7.93
N VAL A 161 10.30 1.67 7.81
CA VAL A 161 8.98 2.26 8.12
C VAL A 161 8.89 2.67 9.59
N GLY A 162 9.50 1.91 10.51
CA GLY A 162 9.63 2.29 11.92
C GLY A 162 10.32 3.64 12.08
N LYS A 163 11.54 3.78 11.55
CA LYS A 163 12.31 5.03 11.59
C LYS A 163 11.58 6.20 10.90
N LEU A 164 10.89 5.94 9.81
CA LEU A 164 10.06 6.94 9.11
C LEU A 164 8.90 7.41 9.99
N ARG A 165 8.26 6.50 10.71
CA ARG A 165 7.20 6.86 11.67
C ARG A 165 7.74 7.67 12.82
N ASP A 166 8.88 7.26 13.39
CA ASP A 166 9.53 7.99 14.49
C ASP A 166 9.85 9.43 14.04
N LEU A 167 10.44 9.60 12.85
CA LEU A 167 10.66 10.92 12.24
C LEU A 167 9.39 11.77 12.16
N ILE A 168 8.28 11.19 11.72
CA ILE A 168 6.98 11.87 11.59
C ILE A 168 6.41 12.25 12.97
N THR A 169 6.56 11.38 13.96
CA THR A 169 5.96 11.54 15.29
C THR A 169 6.80 12.35 16.27
N ASP A 170 8.10 12.48 16.02
CA ASP A 170 9.02 13.27 16.86
C ASP A 170 8.81 14.79 16.71
N LYS A 171 7.96 15.23 15.77
CA LYS A 171 7.56 16.63 15.55
C LYS A 171 8.75 17.59 15.34
N ASN A 172 9.86 17.08 14.80
CA ASN A 172 11.04 17.87 14.45
C ASN A 172 11.03 18.30 12.97
N GLY A 173 11.80 19.33 12.65
CA GLY A 173 11.87 19.89 11.28
C GLY A 173 10.49 20.38 10.83
N TYR A 174 10.11 20.04 9.59
CA TYR A 174 8.79 20.42 9.05
C TYR A 174 7.60 19.78 9.77
N PHE A 175 7.83 18.73 10.58
CA PHE A 175 6.75 18.03 11.27
C PHE A 175 6.32 18.71 12.58
N ASP A 176 6.96 19.81 13.01
CA ASP A 176 6.48 20.63 14.13
C ASP A 176 5.11 21.29 13.83
N ALA A 177 4.78 21.43 12.54
CA ALA A 177 3.55 21.99 12.01
C ALA A 177 2.59 20.90 11.48
N LEU A 178 2.90 19.62 11.68
CA LEU A 178 2.09 18.49 11.20
C LEU A 178 0.77 18.39 11.96
N LEU A 179 -0.33 18.50 11.23
CA LEU A 179 -1.69 18.31 11.75
C LEU A 179 -2.09 16.83 11.72
N THR A 180 -1.99 16.18 10.57
CA THR A 180 -2.22 14.73 10.40
C THR A 180 -1.35 14.16 9.28
N TYR A 181 -1.24 12.83 9.25
CA TYR A 181 -0.55 12.08 8.21
C TYR A 181 -1.27 10.76 7.91
N ALA A 182 -0.92 10.15 6.78
CA ALA A 182 -1.29 8.79 6.41
C ALA A 182 -0.10 8.07 5.79
N ILE A 183 0.02 6.78 6.07
CA ILE A 183 1.02 5.87 5.53
C ILE A 183 0.31 4.61 5.06
N ALA A 184 0.37 4.30 3.77
CA ALA A 184 -0.04 3.03 3.21
C ALA A 184 1.18 2.23 2.73
N LEU A 185 1.30 0.99 3.18
CA LEU A 185 2.36 0.07 2.77
C LEU A 185 1.83 -0.87 1.70
N GLU A 186 2.52 -0.94 0.57
CA GLU A 186 2.08 -1.69 -0.60
C GLU A 186 3.23 -2.52 -1.19
N HIS A 187 2.86 -3.50 -2.00
CA HIS A 187 3.78 -4.39 -2.71
C HIS A 187 3.38 -4.44 -4.19
N GLY A 188 4.19 -3.81 -5.04
CA GLY A 188 3.97 -3.77 -6.48
C GLY A 188 4.89 -4.74 -7.23
N ILE A 189 4.43 -5.20 -8.39
CA ILE A 189 5.18 -6.12 -9.30
C ILE A 189 6.60 -5.62 -9.57
N THR A 190 6.71 -4.35 -9.95
CA THR A 190 7.97 -3.76 -10.43
C THR A 190 8.69 -2.94 -9.37
N LYS A 191 7.94 -2.45 -8.37
CA LYS A 191 8.45 -1.55 -7.33
C LYS A 191 8.81 -2.27 -6.02
N GLY A 192 8.45 -3.54 -5.89
CA GLY A 192 8.61 -4.28 -4.64
C GLY A 192 7.82 -3.62 -3.51
N PHE A 193 8.37 -3.67 -2.30
CA PHE A 193 7.81 -2.98 -1.13
C PHE A 193 7.96 -1.47 -1.26
N HIS A 194 6.89 -0.71 -1.02
CA HIS A 194 6.90 0.74 -1.13
C HIS A 194 5.88 1.39 -0.19
N VAL A 195 6.04 2.71 -0.01
CA VAL A 195 5.26 3.50 0.94
C VAL A 195 4.59 4.66 0.21
N HIS A 196 3.28 4.79 0.38
CA HIS A 196 2.53 5.98 0.04
C HIS A 196 2.31 6.83 1.28
N LEU A 197 2.67 8.11 1.19
CA LEU A 197 2.56 9.08 2.26
C LEU A 197 1.64 10.21 1.88
N ALA A 198 0.90 10.70 2.86
CA ALA A 198 0.23 11.96 2.77
C ALA A 198 0.30 12.74 4.08
N PHE A 199 0.38 14.06 3.99
CA PHE A 199 0.50 14.97 5.12
C PHE A 199 -0.43 16.17 4.99
N VAL A 200 -0.95 16.64 6.12
CA VAL A 200 -1.54 17.96 6.27
C VAL A 200 -0.65 18.78 7.20
N ILE A 201 -0.04 19.84 6.68
CA ILE A 201 0.81 20.76 7.42
C ILE A 201 0.08 22.10 7.60
N ASN A 202 0.22 22.74 8.76
CA ASN A 202 -0.27 24.09 8.97
C ASN A 202 0.51 25.10 8.09
N GLU A 203 -0.17 25.69 7.11
CA GLU A 203 0.44 26.59 6.11
C GLU A 203 1.06 27.84 6.76
N SER A 204 0.47 28.31 7.86
CA SER A 204 0.95 29.53 8.54
C SER A 204 2.40 29.43 9.03
N LYS A 205 2.94 28.20 9.20
CA LYS A 205 4.34 27.96 9.53
C LYS A 205 5.22 27.73 8.29
N TYR A 206 4.71 27.03 7.29
CA TYR A 206 5.46 26.66 6.10
C TYR A 206 4.59 26.76 4.86
N ARG A 207 5.13 27.35 3.78
CA ARG A 207 4.37 27.65 2.55
C ARG A 207 4.79 26.86 1.31
N ASN A 208 5.84 26.05 1.42
CA ASN A 208 6.44 25.36 0.27
C ASN A 208 6.28 23.85 0.37
N ASP A 209 5.17 23.35 -0.17
CA ASP A 209 4.82 21.93 -0.23
C ASP A 209 5.87 21.09 -0.97
N TYR A 210 6.46 21.64 -2.04
CA TYR A 210 7.50 20.97 -2.80
C TYR A 210 8.76 20.68 -1.97
N ASN A 211 9.26 21.67 -1.22
CA ASN A 211 10.46 21.53 -0.40
C ASN A 211 10.25 20.56 0.76
N ILE A 212 9.06 20.54 1.37
CA ILE A 212 8.72 19.59 2.43
C ILE A 212 8.71 18.16 1.85
N ALA A 213 8.04 17.96 0.71
CA ALA A 213 8.03 16.66 0.04
C ALA A 213 9.45 16.19 -0.35
N LYS A 214 10.28 17.09 -0.87
CA LYS A 214 11.69 16.81 -1.17
C LYS A 214 12.47 16.40 0.08
N TRP A 215 12.30 17.13 1.18
CA TRP A 215 12.95 16.82 2.45
C TRP A 215 12.54 15.44 2.99
N VAL A 216 11.26 15.05 2.88
CA VAL A 216 10.81 13.70 3.25
C VAL A 216 11.51 12.62 2.40
N ILE A 217 11.72 12.87 1.11
CA ILE A 217 12.44 11.95 0.21
C ILE A 217 13.92 11.85 0.61
N GLU A 218 14.57 12.97 0.94
CA GLU A 218 15.95 12.99 1.45
C GLU A 218 16.06 12.20 2.78
N LYS A 219 15.08 12.35 3.68
CA LYS A 219 15.02 11.53 4.91
C LYS A 219 14.79 10.05 4.64
N TRP A 220 14.00 9.70 3.64
CA TRP A 220 13.88 8.30 3.23
C TRP A 220 15.22 7.74 2.70
N GLN A 221 15.95 8.52 1.90
CA GLN A 221 17.30 8.14 1.46
C GLN A 221 18.24 7.94 2.65
N GLU A 222 18.23 8.83 3.65
CA GLU A 222 19.01 8.66 4.88
C GLU A 222 18.61 7.38 5.66
N ILE A 223 17.32 7.18 5.88
CA ILE A 223 16.75 6.04 6.62
C ILE A 223 17.16 4.70 5.99
N THR A 224 17.20 4.66 4.66
CA THR A 224 17.50 3.48 3.85
C THR A 224 18.96 3.38 3.43
N LEU A 225 19.84 4.24 3.96
CA LEU A 225 21.27 4.28 3.66
C LEU A 225 21.56 4.39 2.15
N GLY A 226 20.79 5.23 1.44
CA GLY A 226 20.92 5.49 0.01
C GLY A 226 20.22 4.47 -0.91
N LYS A 227 19.61 3.42 -0.35
CA LYS A 227 18.90 2.40 -1.15
C LYS A 227 17.52 2.85 -1.63
N GLY A 228 16.94 3.83 -0.94
CA GLY A 228 15.63 4.38 -1.22
C GLY A 228 15.66 5.56 -2.18
N TYR A 229 14.54 5.82 -2.84
CA TYR A 229 14.27 7.06 -3.55
C TYR A 229 12.79 7.42 -3.39
N GLY A 230 12.35 8.57 -3.92
CA GLY A 230 10.94 8.93 -3.86
C GLY A 230 10.44 9.76 -5.03
N TRP A 231 9.12 9.91 -5.08
CA TRP A 231 8.38 10.70 -6.05
C TRP A 231 7.63 11.82 -5.33
N ASN A 232 7.91 13.04 -5.73
CA ASN A 232 7.25 14.23 -5.21
C ASN A 232 5.99 14.52 -6.06
N ASN A 233 4.80 14.31 -5.51
CA ASN A 233 3.57 14.61 -6.26
C ASN A 233 3.31 16.12 -6.33
N ASN A 234 3.89 16.92 -5.44
CA ASN A 234 3.71 18.36 -5.28
C ASN A 234 4.54 19.22 -6.25
N THR A 235 5.06 18.65 -7.34
CA THR A 235 5.72 19.42 -8.42
C THR A 235 4.78 20.42 -9.09
N THR A 236 5.34 21.51 -9.62
CA THR A 236 4.59 22.51 -10.39
C THR A 236 3.84 21.89 -11.57
N GLU A 237 4.48 20.96 -12.28
CA GLU A 237 3.88 20.27 -13.43
C GLU A 237 2.67 19.43 -13.03
N ASN A 238 2.80 18.58 -12.00
CA ASN A 238 1.67 17.78 -11.53
C ASN A 238 0.53 18.66 -11.00
N LYS A 239 0.83 19.72 -10.25
CA LYS A 239 -0.18 20.67 -9.77
C LYS A 239 -0.92 21.34 -10.93
N LYS A 240 -0.20 21.73 -11.99
CA LYS A 240 -0.82 22.28 -13.20
C LYS A 240 -1.73 21.24 -13.88
N ASN A 241 -1.26 19.99 -14.03
CA ASN A 241 -2.05 18.94 -14.65
C ASN A 241 -3.36 18.66 -13.89
N TYR A 242 -3.32 18.62 -12.56
CA TYR A 242 -4.54 18.47 -11.74
C TYR A 242 -5.44 19.71 -11.79
N TYR A 243 -4.85 20.91 -11.85
CA TYR A 243 -5.62 22.14 -12.00
C TYR A 243 -6.39 22.17 -13.31
N ASP A 244 -5.73 21.84 -14.43
CA ASP A 244 -6.36 21.81 -15.76
C ASP A 244 -7.50 20.77 -15.85
N GLN A 245 -7.46 19.73 -15.02
CA GLN A 245 -8.49 18.69 -14.91
C GLN A 245 -9.58 19.02 -13.87
N GLY A 246 -9.46 20.11 -13.13
CA GLY A 246 -10.38 20.46 -12.03
C GLY A 246 -10.27 19.56 -10.79
N THR A 247 -9.18 18.81 -10.65
CA THR A 247 -8.97 17.79 -9.60
C THR A 247 -7.84 18.14 -8.63
N LEU A 248 -7.36 19.38 -8.62
CA LEU A 248 -6.26 19.81 -7.74
C LEU A 248 -6.63 19.67 -6.26
N GLY A 249 -6.04 18.68 -5.61
CA GLY A 249 -6.20 18.37 -4.19
C GLY A 249 -4.89 18.35 -3.40
N ILE A 250 -3.81 18.89 -3.95
CA ILE A 250 -2.48 18.98 -3.32
C ILE A 250 -1.97 20.43 -3.36
N GLY A 251 -1.07 20.78 -2.44
CA GLY A 251 -0.60 22.15 -2.25
C GLY A 251 -1.45 22.90 -1.22
N VAL A 252 -1.62 24.21 -1.42
CA VAL A 252 -2.44 25.04 -0.52
C VAL A 252 -3.91 24.70 -0.70
N ILE A 253 -4.57 24.33 0.40
CA ILE A 253 -6.01 24.09 0.46
C ILE A 253 -6.63 25.11 1.42
N ARG A 254 -7.60 25.87 0.93
CA ARG A 254 -8.37 26.85 1.72
C ARG A 254 -9.62 26.21 2.28
N ARG A 255 -9.87 26.36 3.58
CA ARG A 255 -11.13 25.87 4.18
C ARG A 255 -12.38 26.56 3.60
N THR A 256 -12.23 27.77 3.07
CA THR A 256 -13.30 28.58 2.46
C THR A 256 -13.58 28.20 1.01
N GLU A 257 -12.83 27.23 0.44
CA GLU A 257 -13.01 26.71 -0.91
C GLU A 257 -13.39 25.20 -0.88
N PRO A 258 -14.69 24.87 -0.78
CA PRO A 258 -15.14 23.48 -0.63
C PRO A 258 -14.63 22.52 -1.71
N ASP A 259 -14.47 22.98 -2.96
CA ASP A 259 -13.97 22.15 -4.06
C ASP A 259 -12.50 21.73 -3.85
N GLN A 260 -11.66 22.60 -3.29
CA GLN A 260 -10.29 22.24 -2.94
C GLN A 260 -10.26 21.18 -1.83
N GLY A 261 -11.12 21.34 -0.82
CA GLY A 261 -11.30 20.37 0.25
C GLY A 261 -11.75 19.00 -0.29
N ASN A 262 -12.76 18.97 -1.16
CA ASN A 262 -13.25 17.74 -1.79
C ASN A 262 -12.17 17.07 -2.65
N ASN A 263 -11.41 17.84 -3.44
CA ASN A 263 -10.31 17.30 -4.24
C ASN A 263 -9.16 16.75 -3.37
N ALA A 264 -8.86 17.41 -2.24
CA ALA A 264 -7.88 16.90 -1.27
C ALA A 264 -8.32 15.56 -0.66
N LEU A 265 -9.59 15.45 -0.27
CA LEU A 265 -10.17 14.22 0.23
C LEU A 265 -10.20 13.10 -0.83
N LYS A 266 -10.51 13.41 -2.08
CA LYS A 266 -10.39 12.47 -3.21
C LYS A 266 -8.96 11.99 -3.42
N THR A 267 -7.99 12.90 -3.35
CA THR A 267 -6.56 12.56 -3.44
C THR A 267 -6.14 11.59 -2.33
N ILE A 268 -6.66 11.77 -1.12
CA ILE A 268 -6.33 10.95 0.05
C ILE A 268 -7.01 9.59 0.05
N ALA A 269 -8.26 9.52 -0.43
CA ALA A 269 -9.00 8.27 -0.56
C ALA A 269 -8.22 7.20 -1.35
N TYR A 270 -7.36 7.63 -2.29
CA TYR A 270 -6.51 6.75 -3.09
C TYR A 270 -5.55 5.86 -2.26
N LEU A 271 -5.13 6.28 -1.07
CA LEU A 271 -4.27 5.47 -0.18
C LEU A 271 -5.04 4.29 0.45
N SER A 272 -6.36 4.42 0.54
CA SER A 272 -7.29 3.44 1.09
C SER A 272 -8.22 2.82 0.03
N ASP A 273 -7.80 2.86 -1.24
CA ASP A 273 -8.57 2.34 -2.37
C ASP A 273 -8.83 0.82 -2.25
N PRO A 274 -10.11 0.38 -2.25
CA PRO A 274 -10.50 -1.03 -2.11
C PRO A 274 -10.14 -1.91 -3.33
N GLU A 275 -9.86 -1.33 -4.51
CA GLU A 275 -9.50 -2.10 -5.71
C GLU A 275 -8.07 -2.57 -5.76
N LYS A 276 -7.20 -1.92 -4.98
CA LYS A 276 -5.77 -2.17 -5.02
C LYS A 276 -5.36 -3.46 -4.30
N TYR A 277 -6.20 -4.50 -4.34
CA TYR A 277 -5.84 -5.80 -3.80
C TYR A 277 -4.55 -6.34 -4.42
N ARG A 278 -4.31 -6.07 -5.72
CA ARG A 278 -3.07 -6.45 -6.41
C ARG A 278 -1.80 -5.80 -5.85
N GLN A 279 -1.95 -4.74 -5.04
CA GLN A 279 -0.83 -4.04 -4.40
C GLN A 279 -0.74 -4.37 -2.89
N THR A 280 -1.49 -5.36 -2.41
CA THR A 280 -1.43 -5.78 -1.00
C THR A 280 -0.05 -6.33 -0.64
N LEU A 281 0.43 -6.06 0.57
CA LEU A 281 1.59 -6.75 1.10
C LEU A 281 1.31 -8.27 1.14
N LEU A 282 2.06 -9.03 0.35
CA LEU A 282 1.95 -10.49 0.26
C LEU A 282 2.64 -11.21 1.44
N VAL A 283 3.47 -10.47 2.18
CA VAL A 283 4.25 -10.94 3.32
C VAL A 283 4.39 -9.80 4.33
N LYS A 284 4.33 -10.10 5.63
CA LYS A 284 4.61 -9.15 6.72
C LYS A 284 4.98 -9.88 8.02
N PRO A 285 5.75 -9.27 8.94
CA PRO A 285 5.95 -9.83 10.27
C PRO A 285 4.62 -9.90 11.03
N ARG A 286 4.46 -10.93 11.86
CA ARG A 286 3.22 -11.19 12.60
C ARG A 286 2.78 -9.97 13.41
N GLY A 287 1.49 -9.65 13.35
CA GLY A 287 0.89 -8.52 14.09
C GLY A 287 1.22 -7.13 13.56
N ARG A 288 2.02 -6.98 12.49
CA ARG A 288 2.30 -5.67 11.91
C ARG A 288 1.13 -5.15 11.07
N ARG A 289 0.95 -3.82 11.10
CA ARG A 289 -0.05 -3.08 10.32
C ARG A 289 0.49 -2.75 8.93
N THR A 290 -0.41 -2.53 7.98
CA THR A 290 -0.11 -2.11 6.60
C THR A 290 -0.58 -0.68 6.30
N PHE A 291 -1.24 -0.06 7.28
CA PHE A 291 -1.77 1.29 7.19
C PHE A 291 -1.61 1.98 8.54
N TYR A 292 -1.18 3.24 8.52
CA TYR A 292 -1.03 4.10 9.68
C TYR A 292 -1.63 5.46 9.34
N LYS A 293 -2.24 6.11 10.33
CA LYS A 293 -2.71 7.48 10.23
C LYS A 293 -2.36 8.25 11.49
N GLY A 294 -2.49 9.56 11.44
CA GLY A 294 -2.38 10.42 12.61
C GLY A 294 -3.46 10.15 13.65
N ASP A 295 -3.51 11.02 14.63
CA ASP A 295 -4.61 11.11 15.58
C ASP A 295 -4.97 12.58 15.74
N TYR A 296 -5.33 13.23 14.64
CA TYR A 296 -5.72 14.64 14.69
C TYR A 296 -6.97 14.80 15.54
N GLN A 297 -6.80 15.47 16.67
CA GLN A 297 -7.89 15.89 17.53
C GLN A 297 -8.17 17.37 17.28
N HIS A 298 -9.41 17.68 16.93
CA HIS A 298 -9.82 19.06 16.68
C HIS A 298 -9.53 19.93 17.91
N HIS A 299 -8.75 21.00 17.75
CA HIS A 299 -8.29 21.86 18.86
C HIS A 299 -9.40 22.71 19.50
N GLY A 300 -10.67 22.46 19.18
CA GLY A 300 -11.84 23.13 19.77
C GLY A 300 -11.96 24.64 19.51
N ARG A 301 -11.13 25.22 18.63
CA ARG A 301 -11.23 26.66 18.35
C ARG A 301 -12.45 26.86 17.45
N PRO A 302 -13.39 27.73 17.84
CA PRO A 302 -14.53 28.02 17.00
C PRO A 302 -14.05 28.67 15.71
N ILE A 303 -14.57 28.21 14.59
CA ILE A 303 -14.39 28.87 13.30
C ILE A 303 -15.16 30.20 13.39
N PRO A 304 -14.52 31.36 13.17
CA PRO A 304 -15.21 32.65 13.23
C PRO A 304 -16.38 32.70 12.25
N ASP A 305 -17.56 33.17 12.68
CA ASP A 305 -18.71 33.38 11.79
C ASP A 305 -18.48 34.62 10.91
N THR A 306 -17.67 34.46 9.88
CA THR A 306 -17.46 35.43 8.81
C THR A 306 -18.17 34.96 7.54
N GLU A 307 -18.50 35.89 6.64
CA GLU A 307 -19.15 35.56 5.37
C GLU A 307 -18.35 34.51 4.57
N GLU A 308 -17.02 34.64 4.53
CA GLU A 308 -16.14 33.66 3.88
C GLU A 308 -16.20 32.27 4.54
N ASN A 309 -16.26 32.21 5.89
CA ASN A 309 -16.33 30.93 6.60
C ASN A 309 -17.73 30.29 6.52
N ARG A 310 -18.78 31.03 6.15
CA ARG A 310 -20.12 30.42 5.94
C ARG A 310 -20.15 29.44 4.79
N ARG A 311 -19.24 29.57 3.80
CA ARG A 311 -19.01 28.57 2.74
C ARG A 311 -18.61 27.20 3.29
N ILE A 312 -18.06 27.13 4.52
CA ILE A 312 -17.77 25.85 5.19
C ILE A 312 -19.07 25.08 5.49
N LYS A 313 -20.16 25.79 5.82
CA LYS A 313 -21.47 25.14 6.04
C LYS A 313 -22.00 24.49 4.75
N GLU A 314 -21.66 25.04 3.58
CA GLU A 314 -21.96 24.40 2.28
C GLU A 314 -21.17 23.11 2.11
N TRP A 315 -19.91 23.09 2.57
CA TRP A 315 -19.09 21.88 2.58
C TRP A 315 -19.63 20.82 3.55
N ASP A 316 -20.01 21.22 4.77
CA ASP A 316 -20.61 20.34 5.80
C ASP A 316 -21.95 19.76 5.34
N ALA A 317 -22.82 20.57 4.72
CA ALA A 317 -24.13 20.14 4.22
C ALA A 317 -24.03 19.13 3.06
N GLN A 318 -22.87 19.05 2.41
CA GLN A 318 -22.59 18.14 1.30
C GLN A 318 -21.67 16.98 1.69
N THR A 319 -21.41 16.75 3.00
CA THR A 319 -20.38 15.84 3.57
C THR A 319 -19.57 15.10 2.51
N ALA A 320 -18.28 15.39 2.39
CA ALA A 320 -17.43 14.69 1.43
C ALA A 320 -17.60 13.16 1.51
N LEU A 321 -17.87 12.61 2.70
CA LEU A 321 -18.34 11.23 2.89
C LEU A 321 -19.65 10.89 2.16
N ALA A 322 -20.72 11.66 2.31
CA ALA A 322 -22.00 11.44 1.63
C ALA A 322 -21.87 11.56 0.09
N LYS A 323 -21.13 12.56 -0.42
CA LYS A 323 -20.83 12.67 -1.87
C LYS A 323 -19.99 11.50 -2.38
N LEU A 324 -19.00 11.06 -1.61
CA LEU A 324 -18.18 9.89 -1.97
C LEU A 324 -18.97 8.58 -1.84
N GLU A 325 -20.01 8.48 -1.01
CA GLU A 325 -20.92 7.33 -0.94
C GLU A 325 -21.89 7.25 -2.14
N GLU A 326 -22.25 8.39 -2.73
CA GLU A 326 -23.18 8.51 -3.87
C GLU A 326 -22.53 8.33 -5.24
N GLU A 327 -21.24 8.65 -5.40
CA GLU A 327 -20.56 8.49 -6.68
C GLU A 327 -20.47 6.98 -7.06
N VAL A 328 -21.07 6.58 -8.20
CA VAL A 328 -21.05 5.19 -8.73
C VAL A 328 -19.62 4.69 -8.97
N TRP A 329 -18.69 5.62 -9.23
CA TRP A 329 -17.26 5.37 -9.32
C TRP A 329 -16.67 4.84 -8.00
N PHE A 330 -17.27 5.18 -6.86
CA PHE A 330 -16.86 4.74 -5.52
C PHE A 330 -17.26 3.28 -5.20
N LYS A 331 -18.15 2.70 -5.99
CA LYS A 331 -18.57 1.28 -5.87
C LYS A 331 -18.00 0.39 -6.99
N LYS A 332 -17.26 0.98 -7.93
CA LYS A 332 -16.83 0.36 -9.19
C LYS A 332 -15.43 0.72 -9.64
N LEU A 333 -14.73 1.57 -8.91
CA LEU A 333 -13.48 1.07 -8.41
C LEU A 333 -13.84 0.27 -7.14
#